data_AF-A0A7J8LJC6-F1
#
_entry.id   AF-A0A7J8LJC6-F1
#
_cell.length_a   1.000
_cell.length_b   1.000
_cell.length_c   1.000
_cell.angle_alpha   90.00
_cell.angle_beta   90.00
_cell.angle_gamma   90.00
#
_symmetry.space_group_name_H-M   'P 1'
#
loop_
_entity.id
_entity.type
_entity.pdbx_description
1 polymer ?
#
loop_
_entity_poly.entity_id
_entity_poly.type
_entity_poly.pdbx_seq_one_letter_code
_entity_poly.pdbx_strand_id
1 'polypeptide(L)' 'MLEKVLPYAMLKAKPKFESRIRKLKRDWAIVYDMLSGKYNSSFGWDKYRQMVVAEDAVWNSYIRKIEPLGKMLK' A
#
# COMPACT_ATOMS: atom_id res chain seq x y z
N MET A 1 -18.55 -1.45 -9.24
CA MET A 1 -17.62 -0.29 -9.10
C MET A 1 -16.37 -0.44 -9.96
N LEU A 2 -15.89 -1.66 -10.18
CA LEU A 2 -14.63 -1.91 -10.85
C LEU A 2 -14.61 -1.55 -12.34
N GLU A 3 -15.73 -1.76 -13.05
CA GLU A 3 -15.91 -1.36 -14.45
C GLU A 3 -15.77 0.16 -14.66
N LYS A 4 -16.12 0.99 -13.67
CA LYS A 4 -15.91 2.45 -13.76
C LYS A 4 -14.44 2.86 -13.58
N VAL A 5 -13.67 2.08 -12.84
CA VAL A 5 -12.27 2.41 -12.51
C VAL A 5 -11.28 1.76 -13.49
N LEU A 6 -11.65 0.62 -14.09
CA LEU A 6 -10.85 -0.09 -15.09
C LEU A 6 -11.76 -0.56 -16.26
N PRO A 7 -12.30 0.39 -17.05
CA PRO A 7 -13.32 0.10 -18.06
C PRO A 7 -12.82 -0.83 -19.18
N TYR A 8 -11.52 -0.86 -19.44
CA TYR A 8 -10.92 -1.66 -20.52
C TYR A 8 -10.39 -3.03 -20.06
N ALA A 9 -10.47 -3.35 -18.78
CA ALA A 9 -9.91 -4.61 -18.28
C ALA A 9 -10.75 -5.84 -18.68
N MET A 10 -11.95 -5.64 -19.26
CA MET A 10 -12.91 -6.70 -19.62
C MET A 10 -13.18 -7.69 -18.47
N LEU A 11 -13.01 -7.24 -17.23
CA LEU A 11 -13.14 -8.07 -16.03
C LEU A 11 -14.62 -8.16 -15.65
N LYS A 12 -15.27 -9.29 -15.98
CA LYS A 12 -16.56 -9.69 -15.39
C LYS A 12 -16.37 -10.05 -13.91
N ALA A 13 -16.10 -9.05 -13.07
CA ALA A 13 -15.60 -9.26 -11.72
C ALA A 13 -16.68 -9.83 -10.79
N LYS A 14 -16.65 -11.14 -10.54
CA LYS A 14 -17.36 -11.79 -9.43
C LYS A 14 -16.96 -11.14 -8.08
N PRO A 15 -17.79 -11.19 -7.01
CA PRO A 15 -17.53 -10.51 -5.73
C PRO A 15 -16.14 -10.75 -5.13
N LYS A 16 -15.58 -11.95 -5.35
CA LYS A 16 -14.23 -12.35 -4.90
C LYS A 16 -13.06 -11.59 -5.55
N PHE A 17 -13.25 -11.01 -6.73
CA PHE A 17 -12.20 -10.25 -7.40
C PHE A 17 -12.19 -8.80 -6.92
N GLU A 18 -13.36 -8.23 -6.60
CA GLU A 18 -13.44 -6.87 -6.09
C GLU A 18 -12.72 -6.73 -4.75
N SER A 19 -12.88 -7.70 -3.84
CA SER A 19 -12.18 -7.71 -2.55
C SER A 19 -10.66 -7.80 -2.71
N ARG A 20 -10.18 -8.66 -3.63
CA ARG A 20 -8.75 -8.80 -3.92
C ARG A 20 -8.15 -7.54 -4.52
N ILE A 21 -8.85 -6.88 -5.44
CA ILE A 21 -8.39 -5.62 -6.05
C ILE A 21 -8.38 -4.50 -5.02
N ARG A 22 -9.40 -4.43 -4.15
CA ARG A 22 -9.43 -3.45 -3.06
C ARG A 22 -8.26 -3.64 -2.10
N LYS A 23 -7.94 -4.90 -1.75
CA LYS A 23 -6.77 -5.23 -0.93
C LYS A 23 -5.47 -4.80 -1.64
N LEU A 24 -5.30 -5.20 -2.90
CA LEU A 24 -4.12 -4.84 -3.69
C LEU A 24 -3.91 -3.33 -3.77
N LYS A 25 -4.96 -2.54 -3.97
CA LYS A 25 -4.87 -1.07 -4.00
C LYS A 25 -4.42 -0.49 -2.66
N ARG A 26 -4.90 -1.02 -1.53
CA ARG A 26 -4.48 -0.58 -0.20
C ARG A 26 -3.01 -0.93 0.04
N ASP A 27 -2.64 -2.18 -0.21
CA ASP A 27 -1.26 -2.65 -0.01
C ASP A 27 -0.28 -1.86 -0.89
N TRP A 28 -0.66 -1.61 -2.16
CA TRP A 28 0.14 -0.79 -3.07
C TRP A 28 0.26 0.66 -2.60
N ALA A 29 -0.82 1.28 -2.11
CA ALA A 29 -0.77 2.65 -1.61
C ALA A 29 0.17 2.79 -0.40
N ILE A 30 0.20 1.78 0.49
CA ILE A 30 1.14 1.74 1.62
C ILE A 30 2.58 1.67 1.12
N VAL A 31 2.89 0.75 0.20
CA VAL A 31 4.25 0.62 -0.36
C VAL A 31 4.66 1.88 -1.14
N TYR A 32 3.73 2.47 -1.88
CA TYR A 32 3.98 3.70 -2.63
C TYR A 32 4.27 4.88 -1.70
N ASP A 33 3.49 5.06 -0.63
CA ASP A 33 3.74 6.06 0.40
C ASP A 33 5.09 5.81 1.09
N MET A 34 5.37 4.56 1.43
CA MET A 34 6.66 4.16 2.00
C MET A 34 7.81 4.58 1.11
N LEU A 35 7.74 4.40 -0.22
CA LEU A 35 8.85 4.65 -1.16
C LEU A 35 8.88 6.06 -1.77
N SER A 36 7.73 6.73 -1.86
CA SER A 36 7.54 8.01 -2.57
C SER A 36 7.06 9.13 -1.65
N GLY A 37 7.10 8.89 -0.33
CA GLY A 37 6.65 9.85 0.69
C GLY A 37 7.28 11.23 0.50
N LYS A 38 6.50 12.27 0.81
CA LYS A 38 6.68 13.71 0.51
C LYS A 38 8.04 14.35 0.88
N TYR A 39 8.95 13.61 1.54
CA TYR A 39 10.24 14.11 2.02
C TYR A 39 11.41 13.14 1.77
N ASN A 40 11.44 12.44 0.64
CA ASN A 40 12.39 11.36 0.38
C ASN A 40 12.31 10.30 1.49
N SER A 41 11.27 9.48 1.38
CA SER A 41 11.19 8.17 2.01
C SER A 41 12.57 7.63 2.43
N SER A 42 12.78 7.47 3.73
CA SER A 42 13.96 6.78 4.26
C SER A 42 13.88 5.26 4.05
N PHE A 43 12.84 4.80 3.34
CA PHE A 43 12.71 3.43 2.88
C PHE A 43 13.34 3.26 1.50
N GLY A 44 14.01 2.13 1.32
CA GLY A 44 14.51 1.65 0.05
C GLY A 44 13.71 0.46 -0.47
N TRP A 45 13.94 0.11 -1.73
CA TRP A 45 13.44 -1.13 -2.34
C TRP A 45 14.60 -2.09 -2.59
N ASP A 46 14.55 -3.25 -1.96
CA ASP A 46 15.47 -4.35 -2.28
C ASP A 46 15.01 -5.04 -3.56
N LYS A 47 15.74 -4.81 -4.65
CA LYS A 47 15.43 -5.40 -5.97
C LYS A 47 15.59 -6.92 -6.01
N TYR A 48 16.43 -7.51 -5.16
CA TYR A 48 16.66 -8.95 -5.17
C TYR A 48 15.61 -9.67 -4.33
N ARG A 49 15.27 -9.10 -3.18
CA ARG A 49 14.27 -9.66 -2.25
C ARG A 49 12.84 -9.22 -2.58
N GLN A 50 12.67 -8.26 -3.49
CA GLN A 50 11.39 -7.69 -3.90
C GLN A 50 10.58 -7.19 -2.69
N MET A 51 11.24 -6.44 -1.80
CA MET A 51 10.62 -5.94 -0.57
C MET A 51 11.13 -4.55 -0.17
N VAL A 52 10.33 -3.87 0.65
CA VAL A 52 10.73 -2.60 1.28
C VAL A 52 11.74 -2.88 2.39
N VAL A 53 12.81 -2.09 2.42
CA VAL A 53 13.88 -2.18 3.42
C VAL A 53 14.15 -0.80 4.02
N ALA A 54 14.46 -0.76 5.31
CA ALA A 54 14.86 0.44 6.04
C ALA A 54 15.52 0.05 7.35
N GLU A 55 16.22 1.00 7.97
CA GLU A 55 16.74 0.86 9.34
C GLU A 55 15.61 0.71 10.36
N ASP A 56 15.88 0.01 11.47
CA ASP A 56 14.89 -0.21 12.54
C ASP A 56 14.32 1.10 13.11
N ALA A 57 15.14 2.16 13.19
CA ALA A 57 14.69 3.48 13.62
C ALA A 57 13.62 4.07 12.69
N VAL A 58 13.76 3.87 11.37
CA VAL A 58 12.81 4.31 10.35
C VAL A 58 11.51 3.50 10.45
N TRP A 59 11.60 2.17 10.59
CA TRP A 59 10.44 1.30 10.81
C TRP A 59 9.64 1.71 12.05
N ASN A 60 10.31 1.90 13.18
CA ASN A 60 9.68 2.28 14.44
C ASN A 60 8.99 3.66 14.36
N SER A 61 9.63 4.62 13.67
CA SER A 61 9.05 5.95 13.44
C SER A 61 7.80 5.89 12.56
N TYR A 62 7.82 5.09 11.49
CA TYR A 62 6.69 4.93 10.58
C TYR A 62 5.50 4.24 11.25
N ILE A 63 5.75 3.13 11.97
CA ILE A 63 4.69 2.40 12.70
C ILE A 63 4.02 3.32 13.73
N ARG A 64 4.79 4.09 14.50
CA ARG A 64 4.25 5.06 15.47
C ARG A 64 3.41 6.17 14.82
N LYS A 65 3.68 6.54 13.57
CA LYS A 65 2.86 7.52 12.84
C LYS A 65 1.53 6.93 12.36
N ILE A 66 1.49 5.64 12.04
CA ILE A 66 0.29 4.96 11.52
C ILE A 66 -0.58 4.39 12.63
N GLU A 67 -0.01 3.99 13.76
CA GLU A 67 -0.75 3.43 14.89
C GLU A 67 -1.92 4.34 15.38
N PRO A 68 -1.75 5.68 15.51
CA PRO A 68 -2.85 6.58 15.87
C PRO A 68 -3.97 6.60 14.82
N LEU A 69 -3.63 6.55 13.52
CA LEU A 69 -4.59 6.52 12.41
C LEU A 69 -5.38 5.21 12.35
N GLY A 70 -4.75 4.09 12.68
CA GLY A 70 -5.40 2.77 12.76
C GLY A 70 -6.41 2.65 13.90
N LYS A 71 -6.28 3.45 14.97
CA LYS A 71 -7.25 3.54 16.08
C LYS A 71 -8.41 4.49 15.77
N MET A 72 -8.21 5.51 14.92
CA MET A 72 -9.27 6.46 14.52
C MET A 72 -10.23 5.94 13.43
N LEU A 73 -9.85 4.88 12.71
CA LEU A 73 -10.66 4.29 11.62
C LEU A 73 -11.42 3.01 12.02
N LYS A 74 -11.52 2.72 13.33
CA LYS A 74 -12.32 1.61 13.87
C LYS A 74 -13.64 2.11 14.46
#